data_AF-A0A6M3M857-F1
#
_entry.id   AF-A0A6M3M857-F1
#
_cell.length_a   1.000
_cell.length_b   1.000
_cell.length_c   1.000
_cell.angle_alpha   90.00
_cell.angle_beta   90.00
_cell.angle_gamma   90.00
#
_symmetry.space_group_name_H-M   'P 1'
#
loop_
_entity.id
_entity.type
_entity.pdbx_description
1 polymer ?
#
loop_
_entity_poly.entity_id
_entity_poly.type
_entity_poly.pdbx_seq_one_letter_code
_entity_poly.pdbx_strand_id
1 'polypeptide(L)'
;MPTIKGSHLTEKHKKAISKSLKGKMPKNISMIAGWNRGLTKETDDRLKKVSERARILNIKGIIGMKGRKHTEETKEKMRKNNKTKGLWQSSEYRRHMSKIHEGKMVGKDNSAYIDGRTPLVQRVRHCRKYKEWIKSVFEKDDYTCQDCRKRGIKLVAHHRKSFSRIWTENKIETYKQALDCKELWNIDNGKTLCIDCHRRYNTRE
;
A
#
# COMPACT_ATOMS: atom_id res chain seq x y z
N MET A 1 10.05 -19.52 -7.08
CA MET A 1 11.48 -19.63 -7.43
C MET A 1 12.30 -18.83 -6.42
N PRO A 2 13.26 -19.43 -5.72
CA PRO A 2 14.13 -18.71 -4.80
C PRO A 2 15.09 -17.81 -5.59
N THR A 3 15.28 -16.57 -5.15
CA THR A 3 16.16 -15.59 -5.80
C THR A 3 17.63 -16.00 -5.64
N ILE A 4 18.33 -16.17 -6.76
CA ILE A 4 19.76 -16.42 -6.79
C ILE A 4 20.46 -15.15 -6.26
N LYS A 5 20.98 -15.19 -5.03
CA LYS A 5 21.86 -14.14 -4.51
C LYS A 5 23.09 -14.06 -5.44
N GLY A 6 23.35 -12.85 -5.94
CA GLY A 6 24.35 -12.59 -6.98
C GLY A 6 25.73 -13.19 -6.66
N SER A 7 26.37 -13.74 -7.70
CA SER A 7 27.68 -14.37 -7.62
C SER A 7 28.73 -13.43 -7.05
N HIS A 8 29.56 -13.92 -6.12
CA HIS A 8 30.68 -13.16 -5.58
C HIS A 8 31.76 -12.96 -6.65
N LEU A 9 32.00 -11.70 -7.01
CA LEU A 9 33.05 -11.33 -7.95
C LEU A 9 34.43 -11.69 -7.39
N THR A 10 35.29 -12.27 -8.22
CA THR A 10 36.68 -12.55 -7.87
C THR A 10 37.49 -11.25 -7.72
N GLU A 11 38.53 -11.27 -6.90
CA GLU A 11 39.37 -10.08 -6.64
C GLU A 11 40.01 -9.50 -7.92
N LYS A 12 40.36 -10.37 -8.87
CA LYS A 12 40.86 -9.95 -10.18
C LYS A 12 39.80 -9.14 -10.95
N HIS A 13 38.54 -9.58 -10.91
CA HIS A 13 37.42 -8.88 -11.52
C HIS A 13 37.16 -7.53 -10.86
N LYS A 14 37.21 -7.46 -9.51
CA LYS A 14 37.05 -6.20 -8.77
C LYS A 14 38.14 -5.19 -9.14
N LYS A 15 39.40 -5.62 -9.23
CA LYS A 15 40.53 -4.75 -9.65
C LYS A 15 40.38 -4.26 -11.09
N ALA A 16 39.91 -5.10 -12.02
CA ALA A 16 39.67 -4.71 -13.42
C ALA A 16 38.55 -3.66 -13.53
N ILE A 17 37.45 -3.84 -12.80
CA ILE A 17 36.35 -2.87 -12.72
C ILE A 17 36.84 -1.54 -12.14
N SER A 18 37.61 -1.59 -11.04
CA SER A 18 38.19 -0.39 -10.40
C SER A 18 39.11 0.39 -11.36
N LYS A 19 39.99 -0.30 -12.11
CA LYS A 19 40.88 0.33 -13.10
C LYS A 19 40.10 0.95 -14.26
N SER A 20 39.04 0.30 -14.72
CA SER A 20 38.15 0.76 -15.81
C SER A 20 37.35 2.02 -15.46
N LEU A 21 36.98 2.16 -14.17
CA LEU A 21 36.20 3.28 -13.65
C LEU A 21 37.08 4.46 -13.20
N LYS A 22 38.40 4.30 -13.11
CA LYS A 22 39.32 5.34 -12.66
C LYS A 22 39.24 6.54 -13.62
N GLY A 23 38.76 7.68 -13.11
CA GLY A 23 38.58 8.92 -13.87
C GLY A 23 37.23 9.11 -14.55
N LYS A 24 36.32 8.11 -14.53
CA LYS A 24 34.97 8.22 -15.11
C LYS A 24 33.94 8.59 -14.03
N MET A 25 33.12 9.62 -14.29
CA MET A 25 31.99 9.95 -13.42
C MET A 25 30.86 8.92 -13.60
N PRO A 26 30.37 8.27 -12.52
CA PRO A 26 29.28 7.31 -12.61
C PRO A 26 27.95 8.01 -12.94
N LYS A 27 27.17 7.40 -13.83
CA LYS A 27 25.91 7.97 -14.36
C LYS A 27 24.74 7.93 -13.37
N ASN A 28 24.85 7.23 -12.24
CA ASN A 28 23.73 7.01 -11.32
C ASN A 28 24.09 7.37 -9.86
N ILE A 29 23.21 8.10 -9.18
CA ILE A 29 23.44 8.68 -7.84
C ILE A 29 23.59 7.61 -6.75
N SER A 30 22.98 6.44 -6.90
CA SER A 30 23.12 5.34 -5.95
C SER A 30 24.50 4.66 -5.97
N MET A 31 25.26 4.79 -7.06
CA MET A 31 26.65 4.29 -7.17
C MET A 31 27.69 5.28 -6.61
N ILE A 32 27.27 6.51 -6.29
CA ILE A 32 28.11 7.56 -5.67
C ILE A 32 28.27 7.33 -4.16
N ALA A 33 27.31 6.65 -3.52
CA ALA A 33 27.19 6.53 -2.06
C ALA A 33 28.35 5.78 -1.33
N GLY A 34 29.34 5.28 -2.07
CA GLY A 34 30.53 4.63 -1.51
C GLY A 34 31.71 5.58 -1.28
N TRP A 35 31.96 6.56 -2.17
CA TRP A 35 33.20 7.37 -2.11
C TRP A 35 33.10 8.59 -1.19
N ASN A 36 31.88 8.99 -0.85
CA ASN A 36 31.57 10.16 -0.03
C ASN A 36 31.11 9.80 1.39
N ARG A 37 31.19 8.52 1.78
CA ARG A 37 30.81 8.04 3.11
C ARG A 37 31.85 8.54 4.12
N GLY A 38 31.46 9.51 4.96
CA GLY A 38 32.33 10.12 5.98
C GLY A 38 32.96 11.47 5.56
N LEU A 39 32.78 11.92 4.32
CA LEU A 39 33.22 13.24 3.86
C LEU A 39 32.07 14.25 3.97
N THR A 40 32.37 15.42 4.54
CA THR A 40 31.44 16.56 4.62
C THR A 40 31.79 17.62 3.56
N LYS A 41 30.93 18.63 3.42
CA LYS A 41 31.17 19.77 2.51
C LYS A 41 32.31 20.67 2.98
N GLU A 42 32.65 20.63 4.27
CA GLU A 42 33.81 21.33 4.80
C GLU A 42 35.11 20.58 4.49
N THR A 43 35.06 19.24 4.45
CA THR A 43 36.26 18.40 4.32
C THR A 43 36.63 18.04 2.87
N ASP A 44 35.70 18.16 1.91
CA ASP A 44 35.94 17.78 0.51
C ASP A 44 35.38 18.80 -0.51
N ASP A 45 36.28 19.34 -1.32
CA ASP A 45 36.00 20.37 -2.33
C ASP A 45 35.06 19.89 -3.45
N ARG A 46 35.02 18.59 -3.75
CA ARG A 46 34.12 18.05 -4.79
C ARG A 46 32.69 18.05 -4.28
N LEU A 47 32.46 17.67 -3.02
CA LEU A 47 31.15 17.76 -2.37
C LEU A 47 30.67 19.21 -2.27
N LYS A 48 31.57 20.15 -1.98
CA LYS A 48 31.28 21.59 -2.01
C LYS A 48 30.79 22.05 -3.39
N LYS A 49 31.53 21.73 -4.46
CA LYS A 49 31.16 22.07 -5.86
C LYS A 49 29.85 21.43 -6.31
N VAL A 50 29.59 20.17 -5.94
CA VAL A 50 28.31 19.49 -6.23
C VAL A 50 27.14 20.17 -5.52
N SER A 51 27.31 20.53 -4.24
CA SER A 51 26.29 21.24 -3.46
C SER A 51 25.99 22.62 -4.04
N GLU A 52 27.02 23.34 -4.48
CA GLU A 52 26.88 24.68 -5.07
C GLU A 52 26.21 24.63 -6.44
N ARG A 53 26.58 23.65 -7.28
CA ARG A 53 25.88 23.39 -8.55
C ARG A 53 24.41 23.04 -8.33
N ALA A 54 24.09 22.20 -7.34
CA ALA A 54 22.71 21.87 -7.00
C ALA A 54 21.93 23.11 -6.50
N ARG A 55 22.57 24.00 -5.73
CA ARG A 55 21.99 25.28 -5.30
C ARG A 55 21.67 26.17 -6.51
N ILE A 56 22.61 26.34 -7.44
CA ILE A 56 22.41 27.14 -8.65
C ILE A 56 21.30 26.56 -9.52
N LEU A 57 21.28 25.24 -9.74
CA LEU A 57 20.23 24.58 -10.53
C LEU A 57 18.84 24.66 -9.86
N ASN A 58 18.78 24.67 -8.52
CA ASN A 58 17.55 24.92 -7.76
C ASN A 58 17.09 26.38 -7.82
N ILE A 59 18.01 27.35 -7.90
CA ILE A 59 17.69 28.77 -8.12
C ILE A 59 17.16 28.96 -9.54
N LYS A 60 17.78 28.30 -10.53
CA LYS A 60 17.35 28.31 -11.94
C LYS A 60 16.10 27.47 -12.22
N GLY A 61 15.53 26.80 -11.22
CA GLY A 61 14.31 25.99 -11.35
C GLY A 61 14.43 24.71 -12.19
N ILE A 62 15.66 24.27 -12.49
CA ILE A 62 15.94 23.12 -13.37
C ILE A 62 15.79 21.79 -12.63
N ILE A 63 16.12 21.76 -11.33
CA ILE A 63 15.87 20.59 -10.47
C ILE A 63 14.46 20.73 -9.90
N GLY A 64 13.66 19.67 -10.06
CA GLY A 64 12.25 19.66 -9.64
C GLY A 64 12.04 20.12 -8.20
N MET A 65 10.91 20.76 -7.94
CA MET A 65 10.53 21.39 -6.66
C MET A 65 10.24 20.40 -5.52
N LYS A 66 11.02 19.32 -5.39
CA LYS A 66 10.83 18.30 -4.36
C LYS A 66 11.13 18.91 -2.98
N GLY A 67 10.09 19.05 -2.17
CA GLY A 67 10.19 19.56 -0.79
C GLY A 67 10.03 21.08 -0.61
N ARG A 68 9.90 21.86 -1.69
CA ARG A 68 9.55 23.29 -1.57
C ARG A 68 8.06 23.45 -1.32
N LYS A 69 7.70 24.20 -0.28
CA LYS A 69 6.31 24.60 -0.04
C LYS A 69 5.96 25.79 -0.95
N HIS A 70 4.77 25.77 -1.54
CA HIS A 70 4.25 26.94 -2.25
C HIS A 70 4.09 28.13 -1.31
N THR A 71 4.26 29.35 -1.83
CA THR A 71 3.95 30.59 -1.10
C THR A 71 2.46 30.66 -0.78
N GLU A 72 2.09 31.37 0.29
CA GLU A 72 0.68 31.56 0.66
C GLU A 72 -0.11 32.25 -0.47
N GLU A 73 0.50 33.23 -1.14
CA GLU A 73 -0.09 33.88 -2.32
C GLU A 73 -0.39 32.88 -3.45
N THR A 74 0.55 31.95 -3.72
CA THR A 74 0.37 30.93 -4.76
C THR A 74 -0.70 29.93 -4.37
N LYS A 75 -0.73 29.49 -3.11
CA LYS A 75 -1.79 28.62 -2.58
C LYS A 75 -3.17 29.28 -2.72
N GLU A 76 -3.25 30.58 -2.44
CA GLU A 76 -4.50 31.33 -2.54
C GLU A 76 -4.97 31.47 -4.00
N LYS A 77 -4.05 31.76 -4.93
CA LYS A 77 -4.35 31.74 -6.37
C LYS A 77 -4.85 30.36 -6.83
N MET A 78 -4.19 29.28 -6.40
CA MET A 78 -4.63 27.91 -6.71
C MET A 78 -6.00 27.58 -6.11
N ARG A 79 -6.30 28.06 -4.90
CA ARG A 79 -7.63 27.91 -4.27
C ARG A 79 -8.71 28.63 -5.05
N LYS A 80 -8.48 29.89 -5.43
CA LYS A 80 -9.43 30.71 -6.21
C LYS A 80 -9.68 30.14 -7.62
N ASN A 81 -8.64 29.58 -8.25
CA ASN A 81 -8.74 28.99 -9.58
C ASN A 81 -9.19 27.52 -9.57
N ASN A 82 -9.48 26.92 -8.41
CA ASN A 82 -9.93 25.54 -8.33
C ASN A 82 -11.41 25.41 -8.73
N LYS A 83 -11.65 25.42 -10.04
CA LYS A 83 -12.99 25.24 -10.66
C LYS A 83 -13.63 23.90 -10.36
N THR A 84 -12.88 22.92 -9.85
CA THR A 84 -13.38 21.58 -9.55
C THR A 84 -13.78 21.39 -8.09
N LYS A 85 -13.54 22.41 -7.24
CA LYS A 85 -13.91 22.37 -5.82
C LYS A 85 -15.43 22.26 -5.70
N GLY A 86 -15.90 21.15 -5.14
CA GLY A 86 -17.33 20.90 -4.92
C GLY A 86 -18.06 20.28 -6.12
N LEU A 87 -17.41 20.09 -7.28
CA LEU A 87 -18.05 19.39 -8.41
C LEU A 87 -18.53 17.98 -8.02
N TRP A 88 -17.81 17.28 -7.14
CA TRP A 88 -18.21 15.97 -6.61
C TRP A 88 -19.54 15.98 -5.84
N GLN A 89 -20.02 17.14 -5.39
CA GLN A 89 -21.32 17.28 -4.72
C GLN A 89 -22.47 17.32 -5.75
N SER A 90 -22.20 17.81 -6.96
CA SER A 90 -23.18 17.80 -8.06
C SER A 90 -23.56 16.37 -8.43
N SER A 91 -24.87 16.13 -8.55
CA SER A 91 -25.43 14.85 -8.99
C SER A 91 -25.03 14.52 -10.44
N GLU A 92 -24.94 15.53 -11.30
CA GLU A 92 -24.54 15.39 -12.70
C GLU A 92 -23.09 14.92 -12.81
N TYR A 93 -22.18 15.58 -12.09
CA TYR A 93 -20.77 15.19 -12.07
C TYR A 93 -20.57 13.78 -11.51
N ARG A 94 -21.29 13.41 -10.42
CA ARG A 94 -21.27 12.05 -9.89
C ARG A 94 -21.74 11.02 -10.94
N ARG A 95 -22.79 11.33 -11.68
CA ARG A 95 -23.30 10.48 -12.76
C ARG A 95 -22.30 10.37 -13.91
N HIS A 96 -21.68 11.47 -14.32
CA HIS A 96 -20.66 11.49 -15.37
C HIS A 96 -19.45 10.62 -14.98
N MET A 97 -18.95 10.77 -13.74
CA MET A 97 -17.87 9.93 -13.23
C MET A 97 -18.27 8.46 -13.12
N SER A 98 -19.52 8.15 -12.76
CA SER A 98 -20.04 6.79 -12.77
C SER A 98 -20.03 6.18 -14.17
N LYS A 99 -20.46 6.94 -15.19
CA LYS A 99 -20.42 6.52 -16.60
C LYS A 99 -18.99 6.28 -17.10
N ILE A 100 -18.05 7.16 -16.75
CA ILE A 100 -16.64 7.00 -17.17
C ILE A 100 -16.01 5.70 -16.64
N HIS A 101 -16.39 5.29 -15.43
CA HIS A 101 -15.87 4.09 -14.78
C HIS A 101 -16.73 2.85 -15.02
N GLU A 102 -17.88 2.97 -15.68
CA GLU A 102 -18.75 1.86 -16.01
C GLU A 102 -17.99 0.81 -16.83
N GLY A 103 -18.05 -0.45 -16.38
CA GLY A 103 -17.39 -1.58 -17.04
C GLY A 103 -15.86 -1.65 -16.92
N LYS A 104 -15.18 -0.59 -16.46
CA LYS A 104 -13.70 -0.59 -16.35
C LYS A 104 -13.23 -1.37 -15.12
N MET A 105 -12.21 -2.21 -15.30
CA MET A 105 -11.63 -3.04 -14.23
C MET A 105 -12.66 -3.94 -13.52
N VAL A 106 -13.64 -4.43 -14.28
CA VAL A 106 -14.68 -5.35 -13.80
C VAL A 106 -14.44 -6.74 -14.39
N GLY A 107 -14.76 -7.79 -13.64
CA GLY A 107 -14.65 -9.16 -14.13
C GLY A 107 -13.23 -9.48 -14.60
N LYS A 108 -13.13 -10.19 -15.72
CA LYS A 108 -11.86 -10.68 -16.28
C LYS A 108 -10.86 -9.59 -16.66
N ASP A 109 -11.33 -8.35 -16.88
CA ASP A 109 -10.47 -7.21 -17.23
C ASP A 109 -9.70 -6.66 -16.02
N ASN A 110 -10.03 -7.10 -14.81
CA ASN A 110 -9.27 -6.79 -13.61
C ASN A 110 -8.16 -7.83 -13.40
N SER A 111 -6.90 -7.40 -13.31
CA SER A 111 -5.77 -8.29 -12.99
C SER A 111 -5.90 -9.05 -11.67
N ALA A 112 -6.73 -8.57 -10.74
CA ALA A 112 -7.03 -9.24 -9.47
C ALA A 112 -8.24 -10.20 -9.55
N TYR A 113 -8.85 -10.36 -10.72
CA TYR A 113 -9.94 -11.32 -10.94
C TYR A 113 -9.42 -12.75 -10.89
N ILE A 114 -10.21 -13.63 -10.27
CA ILE A 114 -9.86 -15.04 -10.10
C ILE A 114 -10.86 -15.89 -10.89
N ASP A 115 -12.09 -15.98 -10.42
CA ASP A 115 -13.10 -16.96 -10.89
C ASP A 115 -14.54 -16.41 -10.89
N GLY A 116 -14.71 -15.10 -10.64
CA GLY A 116 -16.04 -14.50 -10.55
C GLY A 116 -16.77 -14.75 -9.24
N ARG A 117 -16.11 -15.29 -8.19
CA ARG A 117 -16.73 -15.45 -6.86
C ARG A 117 -17.04 -14.14 -6.14
N THR A 118 -16.53 -13.00 -6.61
CA THR A 118 -16.66 -11.70 -5.92
C THR A 118 -18.11 -11.31 -5.57
N PRO A 119 -19.11 -11.40 -6.47
CA PRO A 119 -20.49 -11.08 -6.12
C PRO A 119 -21.06 -12.01 -5.04
N LEU A 120 -20.66 -13.28 -5.08
CA LEU A 120 -21.09 -14.29 -4.12
C LEU A 120 -20.46 -14.06 -2.74
N VAL A 121 -19.15 -13.82 -2.69
CA VAL A 121 -18.43 -13.48 -1.45
C VAL A 121 -18.97 -12.20 -0.82
N GLN A 122 -19.25 -11.17 -1.62
CA GLN A 122 -19.88 -9.93 -1.14
C GLN A 122 -21.27 -10.21 -0.56
N ARG A 123 -22.08 -11.04 -1.24
CA ARG A 123 -23.40 -11.45 -0.75
C ARG A 123 -23.31 -12.14 0.61
N VAL A 124 -22.34 -13.05 0.80
CA VAL A 124 -22.11 -13.74 2.09
C VAL A 124 -21.66 -12.75 3.17
N ARG A 125 -20.74 -11.82 2.87
CA ARG A 125 -20.26 -10.83 3.84
C ARG A 125 -21.29 -9.77 4.22
N HIS A 126 -22.32 -9.56 3.40
CA HIS A 126 -23.41 -8.63 3.69
C HIS A 126 -24.66 -9.30 4.27
N CYS A 127 -24.66 -10.64 4.40
CA CYS A 127 -25.82 -11.35 4.92
C CYS A 127 -26.00 -11.15 6.43
N ARG A 128 -27.22 -11.44 6.92
CA ARG A 128 -27.56 -11.34 8.35
C ARG A 128 -26.65 -12.22 9.21
N LYS A 129 -26.39 -13.45 8.80
CA LYS A 129 -25.56 -14.42 9.52
C LYS A 129 -24.13 -13.93 9.76
N TYR A 130 -23.56 -13.19 8.80
CA TYR A 130 -22.24 -12.57 8.95
C TYR A 130 -22.24 -11.44 9.98
N LYS A 131 -23.30 -10.63 10.02
CA LYS A 131 -23.46 -9.60 11.07
C LYS A 131 -23.62 -10.22 12.46
N GLU A 132 -24.38 -11.31 12.55
CA GLU A 132 -24.55 -12.08 13.79
C GLU A 132 -23.23 -12.69 14.26
N TRP A 133 -22.48 -13.32 13.35
CA TRP A 133 -21.15 -13.84 13.66
C TRP A 133 -20.20 -12.75 14.17
N ILE A 134 -20.14 -11.58 13.51
CA ILE A 134 -19.35 -10.43 14.01
C ILE A 134 -19.78 -10.06 15.43
N LYS A 135 -21.08 -9.96 15.67
CA LYS A 135 -21.63 -9.59 16.98
C LYS A 135 -21.22 -10.61 18.04
N SER A 136 -21.36 -11.91 17.76
CA SER A 136 -20.97 -12.98 18.70
C SER A 136 -19.46 -12.99 18.98
N VAL A 137 -18.61 -12.68 17.98
CA VAL A 137 -17.16 -12.54 18.20
C VAL A 137 -16.86 -11.36 19.12
N PHE A 138 -17.56 -10.23 18.94
CA PHE A 138 -17.39 -9.06 19.80
C PHE A 138 -17.91 -9.29 21.21
N GLU A 139 -19.05 -9.97 21.37
CA GLU A 139 -19.62 -10.32 22.68
C GLU A 139 -18.69 -11.27 23.45
N LYS A 140 -18.16 -12.31 22.79
CA LYS A 140 -17.18 -13.23 23.37
C LYS A 140 -15.95 -12.51 23.91
N ASP A 141 -15.44 -11.54 23.15
CA ASP A 141 -14.23 -10.79 23.47
C ASP A 141 -14.52 -9.54 24.31
N ASP A 142 -15.74 -9.40 24.82
CA ASP A 142 -16.25 -8.26 25.59
C ASP A 142 -15.85 -6.91 24.94
N TYR A 143 -16.09 -6.78 23.63
CA TYR A 143 -15.81 -5.57 22.84
C TYR A 143 -14.41 -4.99 23.07
N THR A 144 -13.43 -5.87 23.30
CA THR A 144 -12.06 -5.49 23.65
C THR A 144 -11.09 -6.08 22.65
N CYS A 145 -10.14 -5.26 22.18
CA CYS A 145 -9.11 -5.76 21.27
C CYS A 145 -8.24 -6.81 21.99
N GLN A 146 -8.19 -8.02 21.44
CA GLN A 146 -7.48 -9.15 22.05
C GLN A 146 -5.93 -9.04 22.01
N ASP A 147 -5.39 -8.07 21.26
CA ASP A 147 -3.94 -7.83 21.20
C ASP A 147 -3.48 -6.72 22.16
N CYS A 148 -4.16 -5.57 22.12
CA CYS A 148 -3.75 -4.38 22.86
C CYS A 148 -4.66 -4.05 24.06
N ARG A 149 -5.70 -4.86 24.28
CA ARG A 149 -6.67 -4.75 25.39
C ARG A 149 -7.42 -3.41 25.47
N LYS A 150 -7.45 -2.65 24.39
CA LYS A 150 -8.21 -1.39 24.31
C LYS A 150 -9.69 -1.66 24.02
N ARG A 151 -10.57 -0.97 24.75
CA ARG A 151 -12.04 -0.96 24.61
C ARG A 151 -12.52 0.42 24.13
N GLY A 152 -13.73 0.49 23.57
CA GLY A 152 -14.37 1.76 23.18
C GLY A 152 -13.80 2.41 21.91
N ILE A 153 -13.01 1.67 21.14
CA ILE A 153 -12.41 2.11 19.88
C ILE A 153 -13.04 1.39 18.69
N LYS A 154 -12.63 1.76 17.48
CA LYS A 154 -13.09 1.08 16.26
C LYS A 154 -12.49 -0.33 16.17
N LEU A 155 -13.34 -1.34 16.28
CA LEU A 155 -13.01 -2.76 16.26
C LEU A 155 -13.44 -3.44 14.96
N VAL A 156 -12.76 -4.54 14.64
CA VAL A 156 -13.00 -5.39 13.48
C VAL A 156 -12.87 -6.85 13.92
N ALA A 157 -13.77 -7.71 13.44
CA ALA A 157 -13.68 -9.14 13.64
C ALA A 157 -12.72 -9.74 12.60
N HIS A 158 -11.56 -10.17 13.07
CA HIS A 158 -10.56 -10.86 12.27
C HIS A 158 -10.86 -12.36 12.22
N HIS A 159 -10.70 -12.98 11.05
CA HIS A 159 -10.73 -14.44 10.95
C HIS A 159 -9.30 -14.98 11.11
N ARG A 160 -9.05 -15.89 12.06
CA ARG A 160 -7.74 -16.53 12.27
C ARG A 160 -7.34 -17.38 11.06
N LYS A 161 -8.23 -18.26 10.61
CA LYS A 161 -8.17 -18.91 9.30
C LYS A 161 -8.92 -18.02 8.31
N SER A 162 -8.20 -17.53 7.31
CA SER A 162 -8.73 -16.52 6.40
C SER A 162 -9.98 -17.01 5.66
N PHE A 163 -10.93 -16.09 5.46
CA PHE A 163 -12.18 -16.39 4.74
C PHE A 163 -11.92 -17.02 3.37
N SER A 164 -10.89 -16.55 2.63
CA SER A 164 -10.54 -17.11 1.31
C SER A 164 -10.07 -18.56 1.41
N ARG A 165 -9.34 -18.91 2.48
CA ARG A 165 -8.85 -20.27 2.69
C ARG A 165 -9.99 -21.23 3.02
N ILE A 166 -10.88 -20.84 3.93
CA ILE A 166 -12.11 -21.61 4.24
C ILE A 166 -12.93 -21.81 2.96
N TRP A 167 -13.07 -20.75 2.16
CA TRP A 167 -13.82 -20.78 0.91
C TRP A 167 -13.28 -21.83 -0.07
N THR A 168 -11.96 -21.80 -0.31
CA THR A 168 -11.29 -22.69 -1.26
C THR A 168 -11.24 -24.13 -0.76
N GLU A 169 -10.92 -24.36 0.52
CA GLU A 169 -10.82 -25.72 1.09
C GLU A 169 -12.18 -26.43 1.17
N ASN A 170 -13.25 -25.70 1.49
CA ASN A 170 -14.61 -26.25 1.53
C ASN A 170 -15.31 -26.26 0.15
N LYS A 171 -14.60 -25.86 -0.92
CA LYS A 171 -15.10 -25.82 -2.31
C LYS A 171 -16.48 -25.18 -2.43
N ILE A 172 -16.62 -23.98 -1.83
CA ILE A 172 -17.90 -23.27 -1.79
C ILE A 172 -18.16 -22.63 -3.16
N GLU A 173 -19.21 -23.07 -3.85
CA GLU A 173 -19.60 -22.55 -5.17
C GLU A 173 -20.91 -21.77 -5.10
N THR A 174 -21.75 -22.04 -4.09
CA THR A 174 -23.09 -21.45 -3.97
C THR A 174 -23.29 -20.72 -2.65
N TYR A 175 -24.27 -19.82 -2.64
CA TYR A 175 -24.63 -19.06 -1.44
C TYR A 175 -25.18 -19.97 -0.33
N LYS A 176 -25.94 -21.01 -0.69
CA LYS A 176 -26.48 -21.97 0.26
C LYS A 176 -25.38 -22.78 0.94
N GLN A 177 -24.42 -23.30 0.17
CA GLN A 177 -23.23 -23.98 0.72
C GLN A 177 -22.44 -23.07 1.68
N ALA A 178 -22.31 -21.77 1.36
CA ALA A 178 -21.63 -20.83 2.26
C ALA A 178 -22.38 -20.66 3.60
N LEU A 179 -23.71 -20.64 3.57
CA LEU A 179 -24.52 -20.56 4.78
C LEU A 179 -24.44 -21.86 5.60
N ASP A 180 -24.35 -23.01 4.96
CA ASP A 180 -24.28 -24.33 5.61
C ASP A 180 -22.85 -24.67 6.09
N CYS A 181 -21.82 -23.98 5.59
CA CYS A 181 -20.43 -24.16 5.99
C CYS A 181 -20.19 -23.75 7.45
N LYS A 182 -20.15 -24.74 8.36
CA LYS A 182 -19.94 -24.53 9.80
C LYS A 182 -18.64 -23.78 10.13
N GLU A 183 -17.57 -24.07 9.40
CA GLU A 183 -16.25 -23.49 9.66
C GLU A 183 -16.22 -21.97 9.46
N LEU A 184 -16.98 -21.48 8.47
CA LEU A 184 -17.08 -20.05 8.16
C LEU A 184 -17.75 -19.25 9.30
N TRP A 185 -18.63 -19.92 10.06
CA TRP A 185 -19.39 -19.33 11.16
C TRP A 185 -18.86 -19.70 12.54
N ASN A 186 -17.69 -20.35 12.63
CA ASN A 186 -17.09 -20.70 13.91
C ASN A 186 -16.62 -19.42 14.64
N ILE A 187 -17.15 -19.19 15.84
CA ILE A 187 -16.83 -18.02 16.66
C ILE A 187 -15.37 -18.09 17.17
N ASP A 188 -14.81 -19.29 17.36
CA ASP A 188 -13.42 -19.47 17.80
C ASP A 188 -12.41 -19.08 16.73
N ASN A 189 -12.83 -19.18 15.46
CA ASN A 189 -12.07 -18.65 14.33
C ASN A 189 -12.09 -17.11 14.29
N GLY A 190 -12.97 -16.46 15.05
CA GLY A 190 -13.05 -15.01 15.19
C GLY A 190 -12.17 -14.46 16.30
N LYS A 191 -11.52 -13.32 16.04
CA LYS A 191 -10.76 -12.53 17.01
C LYS A 191 -11.07 -11.05 16.87
N THR A 192 -11.42 -10.38 17.95
CA THR A 192 -11.69 -8.95 17.98
C THR A 192 -10.39 -8.15 18.01
N LEU A 193 -10.16 -7.31 17.01
CA LEU A 193 -8.96 -6.49 16.88
C LEU A 193 -9.32 -5.02 16.60
N CYS A 194 -8.51 -4.09 17.10
CA CYS A 194 -8.57 -2.71 16.63
C CYS A 194 -7.92 -2.58 15.24
N ILE A 195 -8.18 -1.49 14.54
CA ILE A 195 -7.64 -1.25 13.19
C ILE A 195 -6.11 -1.37 13.16
N ASP A 196 -5.41 -0.80 14.15
CA ASP A 196 -3.94 -0.80 14.18
C ASP A 196 -3.38 -2.21 14.37
N CYS A 197 -3.98 -3.00 15.27
CA CYS A 197 -3.59 -4.39 15.48
C CYS A 197 -3.96 -5.25 14.27
N HIS A 198 -5.14 -5.04 13.69
CA HIS A 198 -5.62 -5.77 12.53
C HIS A 198 -4.68 -5.63 11.32
N ARG A 199 -4.07 -4.45 11.12
CA ARG A 199 -3.11 -4.20 10.04
C ARG A 199 -1.82 -5.03 10.14
N ARG A 200 -1.48 -5.53 11.34
CA ARG A 200 -0.30 -6.39 11.53
C ARG A 200 -0.53 -7.81 11.02
N TYR A 201 -1.79 -8.23 10.90
CA TYR A 201 -2.14 -9.53 10.35
C TYR A 201 -2.25 -9.45 8.84
N ASN A 202 -1.36 -10.15 8.14
CA ASN A 202 -1.44 -10.27 6.69
C ASN A 202 -2.51 -11.30 6.34
N THR A 203 -3.61 -10.89 5.71
CA THR A 203 -4.73 -11.75 5.35
C THR A 203 -4.46 -12.65 4.14
N ARG A 204 -3.19 -12.94 3.82
CA ARG A 204 -2.75 -13.73 2.66
C ARG A 204 -2.27 -15.14 3.02
N GLU A 205 -2.40 -15.56 4.28
CA GLU A 205 -2.09 -16.91 4.79
C GLU A 205 -3.35 -17.76 5.08
#